data_AF-X0ZYT9-F1
#
_entry.id   AF-X0ZYT9-F1
#
_cell.length_a   1.000
_cell.length_b   1.000
_cell.length_c   1.000
_cell.angle_alpha   90.00
_cell.angle_beta   90.00
_cell.angle_gamma   90.00
#
_symmetry.space_group_name_H-M   'P 1'
#
loop_
_entity.id
_entity.type
_entity.pdbx_description
1 polymer ?
#
loop_
_entity_poly.entity_id
_entity_poly.type
_entity_poly.pdbx_seq_one_letter_code
_entity_poly.pdbx_strand_id
1 'polypeptide(L)'
;MIIAVDAAGGEYAPHEIVKGAVKASQEFGVDIALVGKKSILHVLAGRYLRKPGLTIIDASQVIEFHEPPMEAVLSKPNSSIVVGINLIKDGTASAFVSAGNTGAVLCAALLNLGKSNGVERPAICSILDITSSTPVLLIDAGANADCRPSHLVQFAQLGATFAEQVLGMRSPRVGLLNNGTEETKGNRLIQKSYGLLKNTDLNFIGNVEG
;
A
#
# COMPACT_ATOMS: atom_id res chain seq x y z
N MET A 1 14.73 -6.26 11.25
CA MET A 1 13.67 -6.22 10.21
C MET A 1 13.95 -4.96 9.40
N ILE A 2 14.21 -5.10 8.10
CA ILE A 2 14.59 -3.96 7.25
C ILE A 2 13.38 -3.47 6.46
N ILE A 3 13.14 -2.16 6.47
CA ILE A 3 12.13 -1.50 5.63
C ILE A 3 12.85 -0.77 4.51
N ALA A 4 12.57 -1.15 3.26
CA ALA A 4 13.03 -0.43 2.09
C ALA A 4 12.18 0.82 1.88
N VAL A 5 12.81 1.97 1.72
CA VAL A 5 12.14 3.26 1.53
C VAL A 5 12.63 3.85 0.21
N ASP A 6 11.72 4.00 -0.74
CA ASP A 6 11.98 4.76 -1.97
C ASP A 6 12.22 6.22 -1.62
N ALA A 7 13.49 6.62 -1.68
CA ALA A 7 13.92 7.96 -1.33
C ALA A 7 13.76 8.95 -2.48
N ALA A 8 13.39 8.51 -3.69
CA ALA A 8 13.23 9.37 -4.85
C ALA A 8 11.77 9.72 -5.14
N GLY A 9 10.81 8.91 -4.71
CA GLY A 9 9.38 9.15 -4.89
C GLY A 9 8.81 10.18 -3.90
N GLY A 10 8.06 11.15 -4.41
CA GLY A 10 7.39 12.19 -3.62
C GLY A 10 7.70 13.60 -4.12
N GLU A 11 6.76 14.54 -3.97
CA GLU A 11 6.95 15.94 -4.37
C GLU A 11 8.12 16.62 -3.66
N TYR A 12 8.35 16.27 -2.39
CA TYR A 12 9.42 16.80 -1.54
C TYR A 12 10.60 15.83 -1.39
N ALA A 13 10.66 14.79 -2.23
CA ALA A 13 11.78 13.88 -2.26
C ALA A 13 13.03 14.57 -2.85
N PRO A 14 14.24 14.13 -2.47
CA PRO A 14 14.54 13.12 -1.45
C PRO A 14 14.54 13.66 -0.01
N HIS A 15 14.44 14.98 0.19
CA HIS A 15 14.70 15.62 1.49
C HIS A 15 13.75 15.17 2.59
N GLU A 16 12.44 15.30 2.38
CA GLU A 16 11.45 14.96 3.42
C GLU A 16 11.37 13.44 3.64
N ILE A 17 11.60 12.63 2.60
CA ILE A 17 11.66 11.17 2.74
C ILE A 17 12.84 10.75 3.62
N VAL A 18 14.05 11.26 3.35
CA VAL A 18 15.24 10.96 4.16
C VAL A 18 15.04 11.42 5.61
N LYS A 19 14.47 12.61 5.82
CA LYS A 19 14.17 13.13 7.16
C LYS A 19 13.17 12.23 7.91
N GLY A 20 12.10 11.80 7.25
CA GLY A 20 11.11 10.87 7.81
C GLY A 20 11.72 9.51 8.15
N ALA A 21 12.53 8.94 7.26
CA ALA A 21 13.24 7.70 7.48
C ALA A 21 14.20 7.78 8.68
N VAL A 22 15.03 8.82 8.74
CA VAL A 22 15.95 9.02 9.88
C VAL A 22 15.18 9.13 11.19
N LYS A 23 14.08 9.88 11.21
CA LYS A 23 13.23 10.01 12.39
C LYS A 23 12.64 8.66 12.80
N ALA A 24 12.08 7.90 11.85
CA ALA A 24 11.49 6.60 12.12
C ALA A 24 12.52 5.58 12.67
N SER A 25 13.73 5.56 12.09
CA SER A 25 14.82 4.70 12.59
C SER A 25 15.21 5.04 14.03
N GLN A 26 15.26 6.33 14.39
CA GLN A 26 15.61 6.77 15.74
C GLN A 26 14.50 6.59 16.77
N GLU A 27 13.25 6.85 16.39
CA GLU A 27 12.09 6.83 17.28
C GLU A 27 11.61 5.39 17.53
N PHE A 28 11.60 4.56 16.49
CA PHE A 28 11.06 3.20 16.55
C PHE A 28 12.13 2.10 16.54
N GLY A 29 13.40 2.44 16.36
CA GLY A 29 14.50 1.47 16.34
C GLY A 29 14.45 0.49 15.16
N VAL A 30 13.80 0.88 14.06
CA VAL A 30 13.69 0.06 12.84
C VAL A 30 14.89 0.28 11.91
N ASP A 31 15.32 -0.79 11.24
CA ASP A 31 16.35 -0.71 10.21
C ASP A 31 15.71 -0.25 8.89
N ILE A 32 16.30 0.77 8.27
CA ILE A 32 15.80 1.36 7.02
C ILE A 32 16.86 1.31 5.94
N ALA A 33 16.46 0.84 4.76
CA ALA A 33 17.25 0.91 3.53
C ALA A 33 16.71 2.04 2.65
N LEU A 34 17.44 3.15 2.55
CA LEU A 34 17.12 4.25 1.64
C LEU A 34 17.51 3.86 0.22
N VAL A 35 16.52 3.72 -0.66
CA VAL A 35 16.71 3.32 -2.05
C VAL A 35 16.66 4.55 -2.96
N GLY A 36 17.74 4.85 -3.67
CA GLY A 36 17.82 6.01 -4.55
C GLY A 36 19.25 6.34 -4.94
N LYS A 37 19.45 7.49 -5.59
CA LYS A 37 20.77 7.88 -6.10
C LYS A 37 21.78 8.07 -4.95
N LYS A 38 22.74 7.16 -4.85
CA LYS A 38 23.68 7.07 -3.71
C LYS A 38 24.43 8.37 -3.43
N SER A 39 24.86 9.10 -4.46
CA SER A 39 25.57 10.37 -4.27
C SER A 39 24.73 11.44 -3.57
N ILE A 40 23.44 11.52 -3.89
CA ILE A 40 22.51 12.47 -3.25
C ILE A 40 22.21 12.03 -1.83
N LEU A 41 21.92 10.74 -1.63
CA LEU A 41 21.59 10.20 -0.31
C LEU A 41 22.77 10.28 0.67
N HIS A 42 24.02 10.14 0.21
CA HIS A 42 25.17 10.35 1.09
C HIS A 42 25.27 11.79 1.61
N VAL A 43 24.92 12.79 0.80
CA VAL A 43 24.93 14.19 1.23
C VAL A 43 23.87 14.43 2.31
N LEU A 44 22.66 13.89 2.10
CA LEU A 44 21.52 14.12 3.00
C LEU A 44 21.56 13.28 4.27
N ALA A 45 21.96 12.01 4.16
CA ALA A 45 21.87 11.02 5.23
C ALA A 45 23.22 10.60 5.80
N GLY A 46 24.34 11.00 5.19
CA GLY A 46 25.69 10.48 5.50
C GLY A 46 26.09 10.61 6.97
N ARG A 47 25.67 11.68 7.65
CA ARG A 47 25.92 11.87 9.08
C ARG A 47 25.22 10.85 9.98
N TYR A 48 24.13 10.26 9.50
CA TYR A 48 23.32 9.27 10.22
C TYR A 48 23.78 7.83 9.96
N LEU A 49 24.49 7.55 8.86
CA LEU A 49 25.00 6.22 8.52
C LEU A 49 26.06 5.69 9.51
N ARG A 50 26.58 6.53 10.39
CA ARG A 50 27.51 6.13 11.45
C ARG A 50 26.81 5.40 12.61
N LYS A 51 25.48 5.48 12.67
CA LYS A 51 24.66 4.77 13.64
C LYS A 51 24.00 3.55 12.97
N PRO A 52 23.78 2.46 13.71
CA PRO A 52 22.94 1.36 13.24
C PRO A 52 21.54 1.86 12.86
N GLY A 53 20.87 1.17 11.95
CA GLY A 53 19.48 1.46 11.58
C GLY A 53 19.27 2.16 10.24
N LEU A 54 20.33 2.59 9.54
CA LEU A 54 20.19 3.22 8.22
C LEU A 54 21.26 2.74 7.23
N THR A 55 20.81 2.29 6.06
CA THR A 55 21.66 1.92 4.92
C THR A 55 21.22 2.64 3.64
N ILE A 56 22.12 2.73 2.66
CA ILE A 56 21.82 3.27 1.33
C ILE A 56 21.95 2.15 0.31
N ILE A 57 20.90 1.96 -0.48
CA ILE A 57 20.87 1.08 -1.65
C ILE A 57 20.82 1.96 -2.89
N ASP A 58 21.78 1.78 -3.78
CA ASP A 58 21.86 2.61 -4.98
C ASP A 58 20.77 2.23 -5.98
N ALA A 59 20.05 3.23 -6.47
CA ALA A 59 19.13 3.12 -7.60
C ALA A 59 19.34 4.35 -8.49
N SER A 60 19.70 4.10 -9.75
CA SER A 60 20.15 5.15 -10.67
C SER A 60 19.02 5.81 -11.45
N GLN A 61 17.84 5.20 -11.48
CA GLN A 61 16.66 5.69 -12.20
C GLN A 61 15.55 6.11 -11.23
N VAL A 62 14.63 6.93 -11.73
CA VAL A 62 13.43 7.37 -11.01
C VAL A 62 12.25 7.23 -11.97
N ILE A 63 11.12 6.75 -11.45
CA ILE A 63 9.83 6.77 -12.16
C ILE A 63 9.11 8.05 -11.76
N GLU A 64 8.89 8.93 -12.72
CA GLU A 64 8.21 10.19 -12.57
C GLU A 64 6.69 10.00 -12.46
N PHE A 65 6.01 10.98 -11.86
CA PHE A 65 4.58 10.90 -11.54
C PHE A 65 3.66 10.73 -12.76
N HIS A 66 4.07 11.24 -13.92
CA HIS A 66 3.23 11.27 -15.13
C HIS A 66 3.51 10.09 -16.08
N GLU A 67 4.47 9.22 -15.75
CA GLU A 67 4.80 8.11 -16.63
C GLU A 67 3.75 6.99 -16.55
N PRO A 68 3.41 6.36 -17.70
CA PRO A 68 2.56 5.17 -17.71
C PRO A 68 3.17 4.05 -16.85
N PRO A 69 2.47 3.56 -15.81
CA PRO A 69 3.06 2.67 -14.80
C PRO A 69 3.77 1.43 -15.34
N MET A 70 3.11 0.71 -16.25
CA MET A 70 3.64 -0.56 -16.77
C MET A 70 4.90 -0.35 -17.63
N GLU A 71 4.88 0.66 -18.50
CA GLU A 71 6.02 0.99 -19.35
C GLU A 71 7.21 1.49 -18.52
N ALA A 72 6.94 2.34 -17.52
CA ALA A 72 7.98 2.88 -16.65
C ALA A 72 8.67 1.78 -15.84
N VAL A 73 7.92 0.85 -15.25
CA VAL A 73 8.47 -0.28 -14.48
C VAL A 73 9.33 -1.20 -15.36
N LEU A 74 8.90 -1.49 -16.59
CA LEU A 74 9.63 -2.36 -17.50
C LEU A 74 10.89 -1.69 -18.09
N SER A 75 10.82 -0.40 -18.39
CA SER A 75 11.94 0.36 -18.99
C SER A 75 12.97 0.85 -17.97
N LYS A 76 12.62 0.94 -16.68
CA LYS A 76 13.48 1.42 -15.59
C LYS A 76 13.70 0.38 -14.50
N PRO A 77 14.40 -0.74 -14.81
CA PRO A 77 14.65 -1.81 -13.84
C PRO A 77 15.53 -1.36 -12.66
N ASN A 78 16.32 -0.29 -12.82
CA ASN A 78 17.14 0.31 -11.76
C ASN A 78 16.46 1.53 -11.11
N SER A 79 15.12 1.62 -11.21
CA SER A 79 14.37 2.65 -10.48
C SER A 79 14.30 2.35 -8.99
N SER A 80 14.22 3.38 -8.16
CA SER A 80 14.10 3.22 -6.70
C SER A 80 12.92 2.33 -6.29
N ILE A 81 11.80 2.42 -7.00
CA ILE A 81 10.63 1.55 -6.81
C ILE A 81 10.96 0.09 -7.14
N VAL A 82 11.50 -0.20 -8.33
CA VAL A 82 11.78 -1.59 -8.74
C VAL A 82 12.87 -2.21 -7.88
N VAL A 83 13.95 -1.46 -7.60
CA VAL A 83 15.02 -1.91 -6.71
C VAL A 83 14.47 -2.18 -5.30
N GLY A 84 13.66 -1.27 -4.75
CA GLY A 84 13.07 -1.45 -3.43
C GLY A 84 12.16 -2.68 -3.33
N ILE A 85 11.35 -2.95 -4.35
CA ILE A 85 10.53 -4.17 -4.42
C ILE A 85 11.39 -5.43 -4.56
N ASN A 86 12.48 -5.39 -5.34
CA ASN A 86 13.38 -6.53 -5.46
C ASN A 86 14.06 -6.87 -4.14
N LEU A 87 14.35 -5.90 -3.27
CA LEU A 87 14.84 -6.19 -1.92
C LEU A 87 13.86 -7.05 -1.10
N ILE A 88 12.55 -6.90 -1.32
CA ILE A 88 11.52 -7.75 -0.70
C ILE A 88 11.55 -9.15 -1.30
N LYS A 89 11.59 -9.22 -2.64
CA LYS A 89 11.66 -10.48 -3.37
C LYS A 89 12.86 -11.34 -2.96
N ASP A 90 14.00 -10.68 -2.74
CA ASP A 90 15.27 -11.31 -2.37
C ASP A 90 15.37 -11.59 -0.86
N GLY A 91 14.34 -11.25 -0.07
CA GLY A 91 14.31 -11.44 1.38
C GLY A 91 15.25 -10.50 2.15
N THR A 92 15.81 -9.48 1.49
CA THR A 92 16.70 -8.49 2.11
C THR A 92 15.93 -7.43 2.90
N ALA A 93 14.71 -7.11 2.48
CA ALA A 93 13.78 -6.25 3.21
C ALA A 93 12.45 -6.97 3.46
N SER A 94 11.73 -6.54 4.50
CA SER A 94 10.46 -7.12 4.93
C SER A 94 9.26 -6.29 4.49
N ALA A 95 9.45 -5.00 4.24
CA ALA A 95 8.42 -4.09 3.75
C ALA A 95 9.02 -3.01 2.84
N PHE A 96 8.21 -2.47 1.95
CA PHE A 96 8.58 -1.37 1.05
C PHE A 96 7.59 -0.21 1.19
N VAL A 97 8.10 1.02 1.23
CA VAL A 97 7.31 2.26 1.33
C VAL A 97 7.76 3.25 0.26
N SER A 98 6.80 3.86 -0.44
CA SER A 98 7.06 4.88 -1.45
C SER A 98 5.95 5.95 -1.44
N ALA A 99 6.34 7.20 -1.64
CA ALA A 99 5.44 8.31 -1.95
C ALA A 99 5.47 8.67 -3.45
N GLY A 100 6.01 7.77 -4.29
CA GLY A 100 6.08 7.92 -5.74
C GLY A 100 4.79 7.53 -6.45
N ASN A 101 4.89 7.23 -7.74
CA ASN A 101 3.75 6.87 -8.57
C ASN A 101 3.05 5.59 -8.05
N THR A 102 1.83 5.72 -7.52
CA THR A 102 1.03 4.62 -6.95
C THR A 102 0.84 3.46 -7.92
N GLY A 103 0.57 3.77 -9.19
CA GLY A 103 0.41 2.75 -10.22
C GLY A 103 1.71 1.98 -10.45
N ALA A 104 2.86 2.65 -10.44
CA ALA A 104 4.16 2.02 -10.62
C ALA A 104 4.52 1.12 -9.43
N VAL A 105 4.21 1.54 -8.20
CA VAL A 105 4.38 0.71 -6.99
C VAL A 105 3.51 -0.55 -7.09
N LEU A 106 2.22 -0.41 -7.39
CA LEU A 106 1.30 -1.54 -7.55
C LEU A 106 1.76 -2.48 -8.67
N CYS A 107 2.17 -1.93 -9.81
CA CYS A 107 2.64 -2.70 -10.96
C CYS A 107 3.94 -3.46 -10.65
N ALA A 108 4.93 -2.79 -10.06
CA ALA A 108 6.20 -3.40 -9.68
C ALA A 108 5.99 -4.52 -8.65
N ALA A 109 5.16 -4.29 -7.62
CA ALA A 109 4.83 -5.30 -6.63
C ALA A 109 4.16 -6.52 -7.27
N LEU A 110 3.14 -6.31 -8.12
CA LEU A 110 2.42 -7.41 -8.76
C LEU A 110 3.31 -8.23 -9.71
N LEU A 111 4.18 -7.57 -10.49
CA LEU A 111 5.07 -8.26 -11.43
C LEU A 111 6.19 -9.04 -10.72
N ASN A 112 6.72 -8.51 -9.61
CA ASN A 112 7.91 -9.08 -8.97
C ASN A 112 7.60 -9.99 -7.78
N LEU A 113 6.59 -9.66 -6.98
CA LEU A 113 6.18 -10.41 -5.78
C LEU A 113 4.96 -11.29 -6.04
N GLY A 114 4.13 -10.93 -7.00
CA GLY A 114 2.85 -11.58 -7.23
C GLY A 114 1.81 -11.20 -6.17
N LYS A 115 0.76 -12.00 -6.10
CA LYS A 115 -0.36 -11.85 -5.16
C LYS A 115 -0.43 -13.05 -4.23
N SER A 116 -0.95 -12.84 -3.02
CA SER A 116 -1.16 -13.92 -2.06
C SER A 116 -2.05 -15.03 -2.63
N ASN A 117 -1.78 -16.27 -2.24
CA ASN A 117 -2.56 -17.43 -2.69
C ASN A 117 -4.06 -17.24 -2.37
N GLY A 118 -4.91 -17.53 -3.35
CA GLY A 118 -6.37 -17.37 -3.23
C GLY A 118 -6.89 -15.94 -3.47
N VAL A 119 -6.05 -14.90 -3.38
CA VAL A 119 -6.46 -13.53 -3.72
C VAL A 119 -6.53 -13.40 -5.24
N GLU A 120 -7.67 -12.96 -5.77
CA GLU A 120 -7.86 -12.77 -7.21
C GLU A 120 -7.16 -11.51 -7.70
N ARG A 121 -7.34 -10.39 -7.00
CA ARG A 121 -6.76 -9.09 -7.30
C ARG A 121 -6.27 -8.38 -6.03
N PRO A 122 -5.15 -7.63 -6.09
CA PRO A 122 -4.77 -6.74 -5.01
C PRO A 122 -5.78 -5.58 -4.90
N ALA A 123 -5.79 -4.92 -3.75
CA ALA A 123 -6.60 -3.73 -3.50
C ALA A 123 -5.75 -2.68 -2.76
N ILE A 124 -6.07 -1.41 -2.96
CA ILE A 124 -5.52 -0.32 -2.16
C ILE A 124 -6.51 -0.03 -1.04
N CYS A 125 -6.02 0.02 0.19
CA CYS A 125 -6.81 0.44 1.33
C CYS A 125 -6.36 1.81 1.84
N SER A 126 -7.33 2.64 2.22
CA SER A 126 -7.09 3.95 2.83
C SER A 126 -7.78 4.02 4.18
N ILE A 127 -7.07 4.53 5.18
CA ILE A 127 -7.63 4.80 6.51
C ILE A 127 -8.19 6.23 6.48
N LEU A 128 -9.46 6.38 6.83
CA LEU A 128 -10.20 7.62 6.85
C LEU A 128 -10.60 7.97 8.29
N ASP A 129 -10.23 9.17 8.73
CA ASP A 129 -10.62 9.70 10.04
C ASP A 129 -11.96 10.44 9.94
N ILE A 130 -13.04 9.68 9.73
CA ILE A 130 -14.41 10.23 9.59
C ILE A 130 -14.97 10.66 10.95
N THR A 131 -14.66 9.90 12.00
CA THR A 131 -15.08 10.19 13.37
C THR A 131 -13.87 10.24 14.29
N SER A 132 -13.95 11.02 15.37
CA SER A 132 -12.84 11.22 16.30
C SER A 132 -12.43 9.95 17.08
N SER A 133 -13.24 8.88 17.05
CA SER A 133 -13.07 7.71 17.91
C SER A 133 -12.82 6.40 17.18
N THR A 134 -13.19 6.28 15.91
CA THR A 134 -13.04 5.02 15.17
C THR A 134 -12.59 5.29 13.73
N PRO A 135 -11.41 4.78 13.32
CA PRO A 135 -10.96 4.88 11.94
C PRO A 135 -11.85 4.04 11.02
N VAL A 136 -12.02 4.49 9.79
CA VAL A 136 -12.75 3.76 8.73
C VAL A 136 -11.75 3.31 7.68
N LEU A 137 -11.74 2.02 7.36
CA LEU A 137 -10.93 1.47 6.27
C LEU A 137 -11.76 1.41 4.99
N LEU A 138 -11.39 2.19 3.97
CA LEU A 138 -11.94 2.09 2.62
C LEU A 138 -11.09 1.13 1.79
N ILE A 139 -11.72 0.15 1.14
CA ILE A 139 -11.07 -0.82 0.25
C ILE A 139 -12.08 -1.32 -0.80
N ASP A 140 -11.80 -1.33 -2.10
CA ASP A 140 -10.62 -0.85 -2.84
C ASP A 140 -10.71 0.66 -3.16
N ALA A 141 -9.62 1.39 -2.95
CA ALA A 141 -9.53 2.85 -3.15
C ALA A 141 -8.90 3.28 -4.48
N GLY A 142 -8.70 2.34 -5.42
CA GLY A 142 -8.30 2.69 -6.79
C GLY A 142 -7.32 1.74 -7.46
N ALA A 143 -7.08 0.54 -6.91
CA ALA A 143 -6.24 -0.46 -7.57
C ALA A 143 -6.94 -1.05 -8.81
N ASN A 144 -8.27 -1.16 -8.77
CA ASN A 144 -9.08 -1.78 -9.80
C ASN A 144 -10.16 -0.84 -10.29
N ALA A 145 -10.19 -0.57 -11.60
CA ALA A 145 -11.30 0.16 -12.23
C ALA A 145 -12.58 -0.69 -12.32
N ASP A 146 -12.42 -1.99 -12.63
CA ASP A 146 -13.53 -2.94 -12.80
C ASP A 146 -13.41 -4.11 -11.83
N CYS A 147 -14.51 -4.40 -11.13
CA CYS A 147 -14.60 -5.49 -10.17
C CYS A 147 -15.76 -6.45 -10.46
N ARG A 148 -15.58 -7.71 -10.05
CA ARG A 148 -16.63 -8.72 -9.96
C ARG A 148 -17.12 -8.81 -8.51
N PRO A 149 -18.34 -9.34 -8.26
CA PRO A 149 -18.84 -9.50 -6.90
C PRO A 149 -17.92 -10.31 -5.98
N SER A 150 -17.23 -11.33 -6.50
CA SER A 150 -16.24 -12.10 -5.73
C SER A 150 -15.05 -11.26 -5.25
N HIS A 151 -14.63 -10.27 -6.05
CA HIS A 151 -13.55 -9.37 -5.64
C HIS A 151 -13.96 -8.54 -4.41
N LEU A 152 -15.20 -8.03 -4.38
CA LEU A 152 -15.70 -7.23 -3.24
C LEU A 152 -15.78 -8.06 -1.96
N VAL A 153 -16.14 -9.34 -2.06
CA VAL A 153 -16.09 -10.27 -0.92
C VAL A 153 -14.66 -10.46 -0.42
N GLN A 154 -13.69 -10.65 -1.33
CA GLN A 154 -12.28 -10.77 -0.94
C GLN A 154 -11.74 -9.46 -0.33
N PHE A 155 -12.12 -8.30 -0.86
CA PHE A 155 -11.73 -7.02 -0.31
C PHE A 155 -12.29 -6.81 1.10
N ALA A 156 -13.53 -7.23 1.35
CA ALA A 156 -14.12 -7.22 2.68
C ALA A 156 -13.35 -8.14 3.66
N GLN A 157 -12.94 -9.33 3.23
CA GLN A 157 -12.12 -10.25 4.03
C GLN A 157 -10.72 -9.69 4.33
N LEU A 158 -10.05 -9.15 3.31
CA LEU A 158 -8.73 -8.52 3.45
C LEU A 158 -8.81 -7.30 4.37
N GLY A 159 -9.80 -6.44 4.17
CA GLY A 159 -10.04 -5.24 4.98
C GLY A 159 -10.37 -5.58 6.43
N ALA A 160 -11.23 -6.57 6.68
CA ALA A 160 -11.54 -7.03 8.03
C ALA A 160 -10.28 -7.58 8.73
N THR A 161 -9.49 -8.39 8.02
CA THR A 161 -8.23 -8.92 8.56
C THR A 161 -7.26 -7.79 8.90
N PHE A 162 -7.09 -6.81 8.01
CA PHE A 162 -6.22 -5.65 8.26
C PHE A 162 -6.72 -4.82 9.46
N ALA A 163 -8.02 -4.52 9.51
CA ALA A 163 -8.60 -3.75 10.61
C ALA A 163 -8.44 -4.46 11.96
N GLU A 164 -8.60 -5.78 12.01
CA GLU A 164 -8.39 -6.55 13.24
C GLU A 164 -6.92 -6.63 13.63
N GLN A 165 -6.03 -7.03 12.71
CA GLN A 165 -4.64 -7.35 13.03
C GLN A 165 -3.74 -6.11 13.13
N VAL A 166 -4.02 -5.06 12.35
CA VAL A 166 -3.19 -3.85 12.29
C VAL A 166 -3.81 -2.70 13.09
N LEU A 167 -5.14 -2.52 13.02
CA LEU A 167 -5.82 -1.43 13.73
C LEU A 167 -6.38 -1.86 15.10
N GLY A 168 -6.28 -3.14 15.46
CA GLY A 168 -6.76 -3.66 16.74
C GLY A 168 -8.29 -3.67 16.88
N MET A 169 -9.03 -3.54 15.78
CA MET A 169 -10.49 -3.48 15.79
C MET A 169 -11.08 -4.90 15.87
N ARG A 170 -11.44 -5.35 17.08
CA ARG A 170 -12.10 -6.65 17.27
C ARG A 170 -13.43 -6.71 16.52
N SER A 171 -13.64 -7.78 15.75
CA SER A 171 -14.89 -8.01 14.97
C SER A 171 -15.30 -6.78 14.13
N PRO A 172 -14.44 -6.32 13.21
CA PRO A 172 -14.64 -5.06 12.48
C PRO A 172 -15.92 -5.13 11.65
N ARG A 173 -16.75 -4.09 11.77
CA ARG A 173 -17.98 -3.97 10.97
C ARG A 173 -17.63 -3.77 9.50
N VAL A 174 -18.21 -4.58 8.63
CA VAL A 174 -18.03 -4.51 7.19
C VAL A 174 -19.29 -3.90 6.57
N GLY A 175 -19.14 -2.74 5.94
CA GLY A 175 -20.21 -2.07 5.20
C GLY A 175 -19.94 -2.12 3.70
N LEU A 176 -21.01 -2.26 2.90
CA LEU A 176 -20.94 -2.15 1.45
C LEU A 176 -21.34 -0.73 1.04
N LEU A 177 -20.38 0.06 0.54
CA LEU A 177 -20.65 1.43 0.10
C LEU A 177 -21.69 1.43 -1.03
N ASN A 178 -22.74 2.23 -0.88
CA ASN A 178 -23.88 2.22 -1.78
C ASN A 178 -24.60 3.59 -1.82
N ASN A 179 -25.59 3.71 -2.71
CA ASN A 179 -26.43 4.91 -2.87
C ASN A 179 -27.78 4.80 -2.14
N GLY A 180 -27.85 3.94 -1.11
CA GLY A 180 -29.06 3.62 -0.37
C GLY A 180 -28.77 2.58 0.72
N THR A 181 -29.54 2.59 1.80
CA THR A 181 -29.37 1.63 2.91
C THR A 181 -30.10 0.30 2.69
N GLU A 182 -31.09 0.28 1.80
CA GLU A 182 -31.91 -0.91 1.51
C GLU A 182 -31.11 -1.95 0.71
N GLU A 183 -31.37 -3.24 0.94
CA GLU A 183 -30.59 -4.34 0.31
C GLU A 183 -30.64 -4.33 -1.23
N THR A 184 -31.71 -3.78 -1.81
CA THR A 184 -31.95 -3.73 -3.25
C THR A 184 -31.26 -2.56 -3.95
N LYS A 185 -30.59 -1.67 -3.20
CA LYS A 185 -29.95 -0.47 -3.74
C LYS A 185 -28.61 -0.77 -4.41
N GLY A 186 -28.18 0.16 -5.24
CA GLY A 186 -26.95 0.05 -6.02
C GLY A 186 -27.14 -0.63 -7.36
N ASN A 187 -26.05 -0.70 -8.11
CA ASN A 187 -26.01 -1.36 -9.41
C ASN A 187 -25.93 -2.89 -9.26
N ARG A 188 -25.88 -3.59 -10.40
CA ARG A 188 -25.80 -5.07 -10.45
C ARG A 188 -24.58 -5.65 -9.72
N LEU A 189 -23.45 -4.94 -9.70
CA LEU A 189 -22.25 -5.39 -8.96
C LEU A 189 -22.56 -5.38 -7.45
N ILE A 190 -23.09 -4.26 -6.96
CA ILE A 190 -23.38 -4.05 -5.54
C ILE A 190 -24.47 -5.02 -5.05
N GLN A 191 -25.60 -5.12 -5.75
CA GLN A 191 -26.70 -6.03 -5.37
C GLN A 191 -26.24 -7.50 -5.29
N LYS A 192 -25.42 -7.94 -6.25
CA LYS A 192 -24.87 -9.31 -6.23
C LYS A 192 -23.86 -9.50 -5.09
N SER A 193 -23.03 -8.49 -4.84
CA SER A 193 -22.03 -8.54 -3.76
C SER A 193 -22.69 -8.59 -2.40
N TYR A 194 -23.77 -7.83 -2.19
CA TYR A 194 -24.57 -7.85 -0.97
C TYR A 194 -25.02 -9.28 -0.62
N GLY A 195 -25.60 -9.98 -1.60
CA GLY A 195 -26.04 -11.37 -1.41
C GLY A 195 -24.89 -12.32 -1.07
N LEU A 196 -23.70 -12.12 -1.64
CA LEU A 196 -22.53 -12.93 -1.30
C LEU A 196 -21.98 -12.60 0.09
N LEU A 197 -21.89 -11.33 0.46
CA LEU A 197 -21.37 -10.87 1.76
C LEU A 197 -22.23 -11.37 2.93
N LYS A 198 -23.56 -11.44 2.75
CA LYS A 198 -24.49 -12.05 3.71
C LYS A 198 -24.17 -13.52 4.04
N ASN A 199 -23.54 -14.24 3.12
CA ASN A 199 -23.22 -15.65 3.27
C ASN A 199 -21.77 -15.88 3.74
N THR A 200 -21.12 -14.85 4.28
CA THR A 200 -19.77 -14.94 4.85
C THR A 200 -19.83 -14.88 6.37
N ASP A 201 -18.74 -15.28 7.04
CA ASP A 201 -18.59 -15.16 8.50
C ASP A 201 -18.16 -13.75 8.94
N LEU A 202 -18.17 -12.76 8.04
CA LEU A 202 -17.83 -11.39 8.36
C LEU A 202 -18.95 -10.73 9.17
N ASN A 203 -18.60 -9.75 10.00
CA ASN A 203 -19.55 -8.85 10.65
C ASN A 203 -20.13 -7.85 9.64
N PHE A 204 -20.89 -8.36 8.65
CA PHE A 204 -21.47 -7.59 7.57
C PHE A 204 -22.73 -6.86 8.05
N ILE A 205 -22.68 -5.53 8.07
CA ILE A 205 -23.76 -4.67 8.57
C ILE A 205 -24.71 -4.17 7.47
N GLY A 206 -24.52 -4.62 6.23
CA GLY A 206 -25.32 -4.20 5.09
C GLY A 206 -24.73 -3.01 4.33
N ASN A 207 -25.62 -2.26 3.67
CA ASN A 207 -25.24 -1.11 2.87
C ASN A 207 -24.93 0.10 3.76
N VAL A 208 -23.94 0.89 3.36
CA VAL A 208 -23.58 2.17 3.98
C VAL A 208 -23.63 3.25 2.91
N GLU A 209 -24.34 4.33 3.17
CA GLU A 209 -24.39 5.48 2.27
C GLU A 209 -23.13 6.33 2.39
N GLY A 210 -22.68 6.86 1.25
CA GLY A 210 -21.54 7.78 1.13
C GLY A 210 -21.94 9.24 1.10
#